data_AF-A0A554IRD1-F1
#
_entry.id   AF-A0A554IRD1-F1
#
_cell.length_a   1.000
_cell.length_b   1.000
_cell.length_c   1.000
_cell.angle_alpha   90.00
_cell.angle_beta   90.00
_cell.angle_gamma   90.00
#
_symmetry.space_group_name_H-M   'P 1'
#
loop_
_entity.id
_entity.type
_entity.pdbx_description
1 polymer ?
#
loop_
_entity_poly.entity_id
_entity_poly.type
_entity_poly.pdbx_seq_one_letter_code
_entity_poly.pdbx_strand_id
1 'polypeptide(L)'
;MKNLRQNRGLIKTVLLIVIALVVLGFFGYNLREIADSPTVRDNLSYVWGLLTKLWDNFLAKPAAWIWNTIVIDLIWHNLQGLLGRN
;
A
#
# COMPACT_ATOMS: atom_id res chain seq x y z
N MET A 1 -25.64 12.88 -8.55
CA MET A 1 -24.47 13.60 -8.01
C MET A 1 -23.68 12.63 -7.13
N LYS A 2 -22.36 12.55 -7.31
CA LYS A 2 -21.44 11.49 -6.80
C LYS A 2 -21.37 11.49 -5.26
N ASN A 3 -21.57 10.32 -4.64
CA ASN A 3 -21.42 10.08 -3.19
C ASN A 3 -19.92 10.08 -2.80
N LEU A 4 -19.43 11.13 -2.13
CA LEU A 4 -18.06 11.22 -1.59
C LEU A 4 -17.96 10.59 -0.17
N ARG A 5 -18.54 9.41 0.06
CA ARG A 5 -18.59 8.78 1.40
C ARG A 5 -17.55 7.69 1.64
N GLN A 6 -16.57 7.51 0.77
CA GLN A 6 -15.77 6.27 0.77
C GLN A 6 -14.49 6.28 1.63
N ASN A 7 -13.98 7.46 2.04
CA ASN A 7 -12.69 7.54 2.76
C ASN A 7 -12.79 7.73 4.28
N ARG A 8 -13.99 7.91 4.85
CA ARG A 8 -14.13 8.08 6.32
C ARG A 8 -13.86 6.78 7.10
N GLY A 9 -14.08 5.61 6.48
CA GLY A 9 -13.85 4.31 7.12
C GLY A 9 -12.37 4.05 7.36
N LEU A 10 -11.53 4.20 6.32
CA LEU A 10 -10.09 3.90 6.40
C LEU A 10 -9.38 4.79 7.44
N ILE A 11 -9.67 6.09 7.45
CA ILE A 11 -9.05 7.03 8.41
C ILE A 11 -9.43 6.67 9.85
N LYS A 12 -10.70 6.34 10.09
CA LYS A 12 -11.17 5.91 11.42
C LYS A 12 -10.49 4.61 11.87
N THR A 13 -10.31 3.66 10.96
CA THR A 13 -9.64 2.39 11.26
C THR A 13 -8.17 2.60 11.60
N VAL A 14 -7.44 3.40 10.82
CA VAL A 14 -6.03 3.72 11.10
C VAL A 14 -5.89 4.41 12.46
N LEU A 15 -6.75 5.39 12.75
CA LEU A 15 -6.74 6.09 14.04
C LEU A 15 -6.99 5.13 15.21
N LEU A 16 -7.93 4.20 15.06
CA LEU A 16 -8.23 3.19 16.08
C LEU A 16 -7.05 2.24 16.32
N ILE A 17 -6.37 1.82 15.24
CA ILE A 17 -5.14 1.00 15.35
C ILE A 17 -4.06 1.76 16.12
N VAL A 18 -3.84 3.05 15.81
CA VAL A 18 -2.84 3.87 16.53
C VAL A 18 -3.18 3.97 18.01
N ILE A 19 -4.44 4.23 18.37
CA ILE A 19 -4.87 4.27 19.78
C ILE A 19 -4.63 2.91 20.45
N ALA A 20 -4.98 1.80 19.80
CA ALA A 20 -4.73 0.47 20.33
C ALA A 20 -3.23 0.19 20.56
N LEU A 21 -2.35 0.60 19.65
CA LEU A 21 -0.90 0.47 19.80
C LEU A 21 -0.36 1.31 20.97
N VAL A 22 -0.88 2.53 21.17
CA VAL A 22 -0.54 3.38 22.33
C VAL A 22 -0.98 2.73 23.64
N VAL A 23 -2.20 2.18 23.67
CA VAL A 23 -2.73 1.47 24.85
C VAL A 23 -1.88 0.23 25.17
N LEU A 24 -1.48 -0.55 24.17
CA LEU A 24 -0.56 -1.68 24.37
C LEU A 24 0.79 -1.22 24.95
N GLY A 25 1.35 -0.13 24.43
CA GLY A 25 2.56 0.48 24.99
C GLY A 25 2.39 0.93 26.44
N PHE A 26 1.22 1.50 26.80
CA PHE A 26 0.89 1.89 28.17
C PHE A 26 0.84 0.68 29.13
N PHE A 27 0.38 -0.48 28.66
CA PHE A 27 0.40 -1.73 29.42
C PHE A 27 1.79 -2.41 29.49
N GLY A 28 2.84 -1.77 28.95
CA GLY A 28 4.21 -2.26 29.00
C GLY A 28 4.60 -3.22 27.88
N TYR A 29 3.76 -3.41 26.85
CA TYR A 29 4.12 -4.22 25.69
C TYR A 29 5.08 -3.46 24.77
N ASN A 30 6.27 -4.03 24.55
CA ASN A 30 7.21 -3.51 23.57
C ASN A 30 6.88 -4.04 22.17
N LEU A 31 6.22 -3.21 21.35
CA LEU A 31 5.82 -3.58 19.99
C LEU A 31 7.00 -3.99 19.10
N ARG A 32 8.21 -3.46 19.35
CA ARG A 32 9.42 -3.86 18.62
C ARG A 32 9.80 -5.29 18.94
N GLU A 33 9.84 -5.67 20.22
CA GLU A 33 10.15 -7.05 20.63
C GLU A 33 9.11 -8.05 20.10
N ILE A 34 7.84 -7.66 20.06
CA ILE A 34 6.77 -8.49 19.50
C ILE A 34 6.98 -8.68 18.00
N ALA A 35 7.27 -7.61 17.26
CA ALA A 35 7.52 -7.68 15.81
C ALA A 35 8.80 -8.46 15.48
N ASP A 36 9.82 -8.37 16.34
CA ASP A 36 11.09 -9.07 16.20
C ASP A 36 11.04 -10.51 16.72
N SER A 37 9.93 -10.93 17.36
CA SER A 37 9.78 -12.30 17.82
C SER A 37 9.88 -13.28 16.64
N PRO A 38 10.56 -14.44 16.81
CA PRO A 38 10.76 -15.40 15.72
C PRO A 38 9.44 -15.78 15.04
N THR A 39 8.40 -16.04 15.84
CA THR A 39 7.07 -16.43 15.34
C THR A 39 6.41 -15.34 14.48
N VAL A 40 6.44 -14.07 14.94
CA VAL A 40 5.81 -12.97 14.18
C VAL A 40 6.62 -12.69 12.92
N ARG A 41 7.95 -12.67 13.03
CA ARG A 41 8.85 -12.45 11.91
C ARG A 41 8.70 -13.53 10.82
N ASP A 42 8.61 -14.80 11.21
CA ASP A 42 8.45 -15.91 10.27
C ASP A 42 7.09 -15.86 9.55
N ASN A 43 6.01 -15.58 10.29
CA ASN A 43 4.67 -15.40 9.70
C ASN A 43 4.61 -14.21 8.74
N LEU A 44 5.18 -13.06 9.13
CA LEU A 44 5.26 -11.88 8.27
C LEU A 44 6.09 -12.16 7.01
N SER A 45 7.24 -12.82 7.17
CA SER A 45 8.10 -13.21 6.06
C SER A 45 7.38 -14.17 5.09
N TYR A 46 6.65 -15.15 5.61
CA TYR A 46 5.84 -16.06 4.81
C TYR A 46 4.79 -15.33 3.98
N VAL A 47 3.98 -14.47 4.63
CA VAL A 47 2.94 -13.68 3.95
C VAL A 47 3.55 -12.73 2.94
N TRP A 48 4.65 -12.06 3.29
CA TRP A 48 5.38 -11.18 2.37
C TRP A 48 5.92 -11.95 1.15
N GLY A 49 6.43 -13.16 1.36
CA GLY A 49 6.85 -14.07 0.29
C GLY A 49 5.70 -14.46 -0.65
N LEU A 50 4.49 -14.65 -0.13
CA LEU A 50 3.30 -14.90 -0.97
C LEU A 50 2.88 -13.65 -1.75
N LEU A 51 2.89 -12.48 -1.10
CA LEU A 51 2.52 -11.22 -1.74
C LEU A 51 3.50 -10.84 -2.85
N THR A 52 4.80 -10.99 -2.61
CA THR A 52 5.84 -10.76 -3.62
C THR A 52 5.69 -11.72 -4.79
N LYS A 53 5.50 -13.02 -4.54
CA LYS A 53 5.21 -13.99 -5.62
C LYS A 53 3.93 -13.67 -6.39
N LEU A 54 2.87 -13.24 -5.71
CA LEU A 54 1.62 -12.85 -6.36
C LEU A 54 1.84 -11.61 -7.24
N TRP A 55 2.58 -10.62 -6.71
CA TRP A 55 2.94 -9.42 -7.43
C TRP A 55 3.74 -9.77 -8.69
N ASP A 56 4.86 -10.46 -8.54
CA ASP A 56 5.79 -10.75 -9.64
C ASP A 56 5.15 -11.62 -10.73
N ASN A 57 4.34 -12.61 -10.34
CA ASN A 57 3.76 -13.55 -11.31
C ASN A 57 2.47 -13.03 -11.97
N PHE A 58 1.66 -12.25 -11.27
CA PHE A 58 0.30 -11.93 -11.73
C PHE A 58 0.03 -10.44 -11.88
N LEU A 59 0.57 -9.59 -11.01
CA LEU A 59 0.21 -8.17 -10.97
C LEU A 59 1.24 -7.27 -11.66
N ALA A 60 2.51 -7.66 -11.69
CA ALA A 60 3.60 -6.86 -12.23
C ALA A 60 3.41 -6.57 -13.72
N LYS A 61 3.08 -7.60 -14.52
CA LYS A 61 2.82 -7.44 -15.97
C LYS A 61 1.66 -6.49 -16.28
N PRO A 62 0.44 -6.69 -15.74
CA PRO A 62 -0.66 -5.75 -16.00
C PRO A 62 -0.39 -4.36 -15.42
N ALA A 63 0.27 -4.24 -14.26
CA ALA A 63 0.67 -2.94 -13.72
C ALA A 63 1.65 -2.21 -14.64
N ALA A 64 2.66 -2.90 -15.18
CA ALA A 64 3.58 -2.34 -16.15
C ALA A 64 2.87 -1.92 -17.45
N TRP A 65 1.92 -2.72 -17.93
CA TRP A 65 1.10 -2.37 -19.10
C TRP A 65 0.28 -1.11 -18.87
N ILE A 66 -0.39 -1.00 -17.71
CA ILE A 66 -1.15 0.20 -17.31
C ILE A 66 -0.23 1.42 -17.25
N TRP A 67 0.95 1.28 -16.62
CA TRP A 67 1.90 2.37 -16.49
C TRP A 67 2.35 2.88 -17.86
N ASN A 68 2.80 1.99 -18.74
CA ASN A 68 3.29 2.38 -20.06
C ASN A 68 2.17 2.94 -20.94
N THR A 69 1.01 2.29 -20.98
CA THR A 69 -0.06 2.65 -21.92
C THR A 69 -0.89 3.84 -21.44
N ILE A 70 -1.22 3.90 -20.15
CA ILE A 70 -2.12 4.93 -19.62
C ILE A 70 -1.32 6.12 -19.09
N VAL A 71 -0.30 5.86 -18.27
CA VAL A 71 0.43 6.96 -17.62
C VAL A 71 1.41 7.61 -18.59
N ILE A 72 2.23 6.82 -19.28
CA ILE A 72 3.20 7.39 -20.22
C ILE A 72 2.50 7.77 -21.53
N ASP A 73 1.90 6.82 -22.25
CA ASP A 73 1.42 7.09 -23.60
C ASP A 73 0.21 8.04 -23.63
N LEU A 74 -0.78 7.80 -22.77
CA LEU A 74 -2.01 8.60 -22.78
C LEU A 74 -1.89 9.91 -22.00
N ILE A 75 -1.22 9.93 -20.85
CA ILE A 75 -1.16 11.15 -20.03
C ILE A 75 0.08 11.96 -20.39
N TRP A 76 1.27 11.36 -20.34
CA TRP A 76 2.52 12.10 -20.48
C TRP A 76 2.77 12.64 -21.89
N HIS A 77 2.60 11.83 -22.95
CA HIS A 77 2.78 12.32 -24.32
C HIS A 77 1.77 13.41 -24.70
N ASN A 78 0.50 13.26 -24.30
CA ASN A 78 -0.50 14.29 -24.55
C ASN A 78 -0.20 15.59 -23.77
N LEU A 79 0.31 15.49 -22.53
CA LEU A 79 0.75 16.66 -21.78
C LEU A 79 1.96 17.35 -22.43
N GLN A 80 2.95 16.61 -22.92
CA GLN A 80 4.11 17.19 -23.61
C GLN A 80 3.70 17.93 -24.89
N GLY A 81 2.79 17.34 -25.67
CA GLY A 81 2.23 17.98 -26.87
C GLY A 81 1.47 19.28 -26.55
N LEU A 82 0.76 19.33 -25.42
CA LEU A 82 0.08 20.55 -24.95
C LEU A 82 1.05 21.62 -24.43
N LEU A 83 2.22 21.22 -23.93
CA LEU A 83 3.23 22.12 -23.40
C LEU A 83 4.26 22.58 -24.45
N GLY A 84 4.13 22.14 -25.71
CA GLY A 84 5.01 22.55 -26.81
C GLY A 84 6.47 22.12 -26.66
N ARG A 85 6.76 21.16 -25.77
CA ARG A 85 8.08 20.57 -25.60
C ARG A 85 8.13 19.30 -26.46
N ASN A 86 8.74 19.45 -27.64
CA ASN A 86 9.13 18.34 -28.51
C ASN A 86 10.40 17.67 -27.99
#